data_AF-A0A356HXJ7-F1
#
_entry.id   AF-A0A356HXJ7-F1
#
_cell.length_a   1.000
_cell.length_b   1.000
_cell.length_c   1.000
_cell.angle_alpha   90.00
_cell.angle_beta   90.00
_cell.angle_gamma   90.00
#
_symmetry.space_group_name_H-M   'P 1'
#
loop_
_entity.id
_entity.type
_entity.pdbx_description
1 polymer ?
#
loop_
_entity_poly.entity_id
_entity_poly.type
_entity_poly.pdbx_seq_one_letter_code
_entity_poly.pdbx_strand_id
1 'polypeptide(L)' 'MRQLPKYLTILLAVIIIILYSAAGVKRNSLWKDEYSIWSDTSRKSQQKARVHNTLGNAYNKRGLIDNAIEHYQIALMLKP' A
#
# COMPACT_ATOMS: atom_id res chain seq x y z
N MET A 1 -15.18 -40.87 -9.55
CA MET A 1 -14.87 -39.43 -9.62
C MET A 1 -14.15 -39.18 -10.94
N ARG A 2 -14.75 -38.43 -11.87
CA ARG A 2 -14.20 -38.20 -13.22
C ARG A 2 -13.01 -37.24 -13.08
N GLN A 3 -11.79 -37.68 -13.37
CA GLN A 3 -10.63 -36.79 -13.33
C GLN A 3 -10.81 -35.72 -14.41
N LEU A 4 -10.74 -34.44 -14.00
CA LEU A 4 -10.75 -33.32 -14.93
C LEU A 4 -9.57 -33.46 -15.91
N PRO A 5 -9.74 -33.16 -17.21
CA PRO A 5 -8.65 -33.28 -18.17
C PRO A 5 -7.48 -32.39 -17.73
N LYS A 6 -6.26 -32.95 -17.67
CA LYS A 6 -5.04 -32.27 -17.16
C LYS A 6 -4.88 -30.84 -17.68
N TYR A 7 -5.17 -30.61 -18.95
CA TYR A 7 -5.08 -29.30 -19.61
C TYR A 7 -6.07 -28.27 -19.04
N LEU A 8 -7.27 -28.68 -18.65
CA LEU A 8 -8.26 -27.82 -18.01
C LEU A 8 -7.81 -27.41 -16.60
N THR A 9 -7.23 -28.33 -15.84
CA THR A 9 -6.68 -28.04 -14.51
C THR A 9 -5.51 -27.05 -14.59
N ILE A 10 -4.62 -27.22 -15.57
CA ILE A 10 -3.49 -26.30 -15.80
C ILE A 10 -4.00 -24.91 -16.20
N LEU A 11 -4.98 -24.83 -17.11
CA LEU A 11 -5.58 -23.57 -17.54
C LEU A 11 -6.18 -22.80 -16.35
N LEU A 12 -6.96 -23.48 -15.50
CA LEU A 12 -7.56 -22.88 -14.32
C LEU A 12 -6.49 -22.38 -13.33
N ALA A 13 -5.43 -23.14 -13.10
CA ALA A 13 -4.34 -22.73 -12.22
C ALA A 13 -3.62 -21.46 -12.74
N VAL A 14 -3.36 -21.38 -14.05
CA VAL A 14 -2.75 -20.18 -14.67
C VAL A 14 -3.66 -18.96 -14.54
N ILE A 15 -4.98 -19.12 -14.77
CA ILE A 15 -5.96 -18.05 -14.59
C ILE A 15 -5.95 -17.54 -13.14
N ILE A 16 -5.94 -18.45 -12.16
CA ILE A 16 -5.88 -18.09 -10.74
C ILE A 16 -4.60 -17.30 -10.45
N ILE A 17 -3.44 -17.77 -10.93
CA ILE A 17 -2.15 -17.07 -10.73
C ILE A 17 -2.21 -15.65 -11.30
N ILE A 18 -2.69 -15.48 -12.54
CA ILE A 18 -2.79 -14.17 -13.19
C ILE A 18 -3.71 -13.23 -12.39
N LEU A 19 -4.86 -13.73 -11.92
CA LEU A 19 -5.79 -12.93 -11.10
C LEU A 19 -5.14 -12.49 -9.78
N TYR A 20 -4.44 -13.39 -9.09
CA TYR A 20 -3.72 -13.07 -7.85
C TYR A 20 -2.58 -12.08 -8.08
N SER A 21 -1.80 -12.24 -9.16
CA SER A 21 -0.74 -11.29 -9.54
C SER A 21 -1.29 -9.92 -9.86
N ALA A 22 -2.39 -9.83 -10.61
CA ALA A 22 -3.04 -8.56 -10.94
C ALA A 22 -3.60 -7.86 -9.68
N ALA A 23 -4.19 -8.62 -8.75
CA ALA A 23 -4.62 -8.10 -7.46
C ALA A 23 -3.43 -7.57 -6.62
N GLY A 24 -2.28 -8.25 -6.68
CA GLY A 24 -1.03 -7.82 -6.05
C GLY A 24 -0.51 -6.50 -6.62
N VAL A 25 -0.50 -6.33 -7.95
CA VAL A 25 -0.08 -5.07 -8.60
C VAL A 25 -1.03 -3.93 -8.27
N LYS A 26 -2.35 -4.17 -8.29
CA LYS A 26 -3.35 -3.17 -7.91
C LYS A 26 -3.22 -2.79 -6.44
N ARG A 27 -2.93 -3.75 -5.56
CA ARG A 27 -2.62 -3.50 -4.14
C ARG A 27 -1.35 -2.66 -3.99
N ASN A 28 -0.28 -2.96 -4.73
CA ASN A 28 0.94 -2.15 -4.73
C ASN A 28 0.70 -0.72 -5.25
N SER A 29 -0.20 -0.55 -6.21
CA SER A 29 -0.64 0.79 -6.67
C SER A 29 -1.49 1.51 -5.62
N LEU A 30 -2.34 0.79 -4.89
CA LEU A 30 -3.12 1.35 -3.78
C LEU A 30 -2.21 1.82 -2.63
N TRP A 31 -1.07 1.15 -2.42
CA TRP A 31 -0.01 1.61 -1.51
C TRP A 31 0.80 2.79 -2.09
N LYS A 32 0.69 3.10 -3.39
CA LYS A 32 1.16 4.40 -3.92
C LYS A 32 0.12 5.51 -3.71
N ASP A 33 -1.17 5.17 -3.69
CA ASP A 33 -2.27 6.04 -3.26
C ASP A 33 -2.40 6.16 -1.73
N GLU A 34 -1.35 5.78 -0.99
CA GLU A 34 -1.19 5.95 0.45
C GLU A 34 -1.67 7.32 0.93
N TYR A 35 -1.43 8.38 0.17
CA TYR A 35 -1.91 9.73 0.50
C TYR A 35 -3.42 9.81 0.78
N SER A 36 -4.27 9.12 0.00
CA SER A 36 -5.73 9.18 0.20
C SER A 36 -6.17 8.36 1.41
N ILE A 37 -5.42 7.32 1.78
CA ILE A 37 -5.72 6.46 2.93
C ILE A 37 -5.21 7.13 4.22
N TRP A 38 -4.00 7.72 4.16
CA TRP A 38 -3.35 8.36 5.29
C TRP A 38 -3.90 9.76 5.58
N SER A 39 -4.50 10.46 4.61
CA SER A 39 -5.21 11.73 4.88
C SER A 39 -6.51 11.52 5.65
N ASP A 40 -7.26 10.43 5.43
CA ASP A 40 -8.44 10.12 6.24
C ASP A 40 -8.07 9.53 7.60
N THR A 41 -7.03 8.67 7.65
CA THR A 41 -6.58 8.08 8.92
C THR A 41 -5.77 9.04 9.79
N SER A 42 -5.10 10.06 9.25
CA SER A 42 -4.48 11.11 10.07
C SER A 42 -5.53 11.84 10.90
N ARG A 43 -6.72 12.11 10.33
CA ARG A 43 -7.84 12.73 11.03
C ARG A 43 -8.34 11.90 12.23
N LYS A 44 -8.25 10.57 12.16
CA LYS A 44 -8.70 9.64 13.21
C LYS A 44 -7.59 9.18 14.16
N SER A 45 -6.32 9.39 13.83
CA SER A 45 -5.17 8.86 14.58
C SER A 45 -3.94 9.77 14.46
N GLN A 46 -4.17 11.06 14.69
CA GLN A 46 -3.18 12.15 14.62
C GLN A 46 -1.93 11.95 15.51
N GLN A 47 -1.98 11.10 16.54
CA GLN A 47 -0.87 10.95 17.50
C GLN A 47 0.01 9.71 17.25
N LYS A 48 -0.11 9.02 16.12
CA LYS A 48 0.72 7.85 15.82
C LYS A 48 1.92 8.24 14.97
N ALA A 49 3.14 8.10 15.50
CA ALA A 49 4.38 8.33 14.77
C ALA A 49 4.43 7.59 13.41
N ARG A 50 3.87 6.38 13.34
CA ARG A 50 3.76 5.61 12.09
C ARG A 50 2.94 6.30 11.01
N VAL A 51 1.85 7.00 11.36
CA VAL A 51 1.02 7.76 10.41
C VAL A 51 1.84 8.88 9.77
N HIS A 52 2.58 9.62 10.59
CA HIS A 52 3.42 10.72 10.15
C HIS A 52 4.62 10.23 9.31
N ASN A 53 5.27 9.13 9.68
CA ASN A 53 6.34 8.54 8.87
C ASN A 53 5.83 8.08 7.50
N THR A 54 4.67 7.41 7.45
CA THR A 54 4.11 6.99 6.16
C THR A 54 3.64 8.15 5.29
N LEU A 55 3.09 9.22 5.89
CA LEU A 55 2.79 10.47 5.17
C LEU A 55 4.07 11.12 4.61
N GLY A 56 5.13 11.18 5.40
CA GLY A 56 6.44 11.66 4.94
C GLY A 56 6.93 10.89 3.71
N ASN A 57 6.85 9.56 3.74
CA ASN A 57 7.19 8.71 2.60
C ASN A 57 6.30 8.99 1.37
N ALA A 58 5.01 9.22 1.57
CA ALA A 58 4.07 9.52 0.48
C ALA A 58 4.35 10.90 -0.16
N TYR A 59 4.68 11.91 0.64
CA TYR A 59 5.10 13.23 0.16
C TYR A 59 6.44 13.16 -0.58
N ASN A 60 7.41 12.41 -0.04
CA ASN A 60 8.71 12.21 -0.67
C ASN A 60 8.59 11.53 -2.05
N LYS A 61 7.76 10.48 -2.15
CA LYS A 61 7.46 9.81 -3.43
C LYS A 61 6.83 10.73 -4.49
N ARG A 62 6.23 11.85 -4.08
CA ARG A 62 5.64 12.87 -4.95
C ARG A 62 6.55 14.07 -5.22
N GLY A 63 7.77 14.06 -4.69
CA GLY A 63 8.73 15.17 -4.82
C GLY A 63 8.39 16.39 -3.93
N LEU A 64 7.42 16.26 -3.02
CA LEU A 64 7.04 17.31 -2.07
C LEU A 64 7.92 17.21 -0.82
N ILE A 65 9.19 17.59 -0.97
CA ILE A 65 10.23 17.34 0.02
C ILE A 65 9.98 18.08 1.34
N ASP A 66 9.53 19.34 1.29
CA ASP A 66 9.28 20.15 2.50
C ASP A 66 8.21 19.52 3.38
N ASN A 67 7.08 19.12 2.78
CA ASN A 67 6.00 18.41 3.48
C ASN A 67 6.48 17.06 4.03
N ALA A 68 7.39 16.37 3.32
CA ALA A 68 7.94 15.11 3.81
C ALA A 68 8.74 15.31 5.11
N ILE A 69 9.59 16.34 5.13
CA ILE A 69 10.41 16.70 6.30
C ILE A 69 9.54 17.03 7.51
N GLU A 70 8.51 17.87 7.33
CA GLU A 70 7.59 18.24 8.39
C GLU A 70 6.95 16.99 9.04
N HIS A 71 6.45 16.07 8.21
CA HIS A 71 5.84 14.85 8.71
C HIS A 71 6.85 13.90 9.36
N TYR A 72 8.09 13.80 8.88
CA TYR A 72 9.11 13.01 9.56
C TYR A 72 9.50 13.61 10.91
N GLN A 73 9.59 14.94 11.03
CA GLN A 73 9.88 15.61 12.29
C GLN A 73 8.79 15.33 13.33
N ILE A 74 7.52 15.41 12.93
CA ILE A 74 6.41 15.06 13.84
C ILE A 74 6.49 13.58 14.27
N ALA A 75 6.87 12.67 13.36
CA ALA A 75 7.04 11.27 13.70
C ALA A 75 8.13 11.07 14.77
N LEU A 76 9.26 11.76 14.64
CA LEU A 76 10.37 11.75 15.60
C LEU A 76 9.98 12.38 16.93
N MET A 77 9.16 13.44 16.94
CA MET A 77 8.66 14.03 18.18
C MET A 77 7.70 13.09 18.94
N LEU A 78 6.83 12.37 18.22
CA LEU A 78 5.87 11.45 18.81
C LEU A 78 6.51 10.14 19.29
N LYS A 79 7.60 9.70 18.65
CA LYS A 79 8.38 8.54 19.04
C LYS A 79 9.86 8.79 18.71
N PRO A 80 10.62 9.34 19.68
CA PRO A 80 12.03 9.65 19.50
C PRO A 80 12.89 8.40 19.26
#